data_AF-A0A1L6I7S8-F1
#
_entry.id   AF-A0A1L6I7S8-F1
#
_cell.length_a   1.000
_cell.length_b   1.000
_cell.length_c   1.000
_cell.angle_alpha   90.00
_cell.angle_beta   90.00
_cell.angle_gamma   90.00
#
_symmetry.space_group_name_H-M   'P 1'
#
loop_
_entity.id
_entity.type
_entity.pdbx_description
1 polymer ?
#
loop_
_entity_poly.entity_id
_entity_poly.type
_entity_poly.pdbx_seq_one_letter_code
_entity_poly.pdbx_strand_id
1 'polypeptide(L)'
;MKRIPRRVLCVIAGVLCSTYAFSDTPTAGYDPSAPKTRAQVIADFAEWRAAGYDPDDWIDYPENAIAAGRIVAARRAAQAANPSPQ
;
A
#
# COMPACT_ATOMS: atom_id res chain seq x y z
N MET A 1 -17.24 3.82 -41.53
CA MET A 1 -16.07 3.64 -40.64
C MET A 1 -15.87 4.93 -39.84
N LYS A 2 -16.31 4.97 -38.57
CA LYS A 2 -16.17 6.15 -37.70
C LYS A 2 -14.75 6.20 -37.13
N ARG A 3 -13.97 7.22 -37.48
CA ARG A 3 -12.59 7.39 -37.02
C ARG A 3 -12.60 7.95 -35.59
N ILE A 4 -12.06 7.18 -34.65
CA ILE A 4 -11.94 7.58 -33.25
C ILE A 4 -10.91 8.72 -33.17
N PRO A 5 -11.26 9.89 -32.58
CA PRO A 5 -10.36 11.04 -32.54
C PRO A 5 -9.18 10.78 -31.58
N ARG A 6 -7.96 11.02 -32.08
CA ARG A 6 -6.66 10.85 -31.39
C ARG A 6 -6.58 11.46 -29.98
N ARG A 7 -7.44 12.44 -29.68
CA ARG A 7 -7.50 13.10 -28.37
C ARG A 7 -8.14 12.24 -27.27
N VAL A 8 -8.97 11.26 -27.63
CA VAL A 8 -9.55 10.30 -26.67
C VAL A 8 -8.51 9.27 -26.23
N LEU A 9 -7.54 8.93 -27.09
CA LEU A 9 -6.48 7.97 -26.76
C LEU A 9 -5.46 8.54 -25.75
N CYS A 10 -5.22 9.86 -25.75
CA CYS A 10 -4.25 10.48 -24.85
C CYS A 10 -4.74 10.63 -23.40
N VAL A 11 -6.05 10.70 -23.16
CA VAL A 11 -6.59 10.84 -21.79
C VAL A 11 -6.50 9.52 -21.01
N ILE A 12 -6.56 8.37 -21.69
CA ILE A 12 -6.45 7.05 -21.05
C ILE A 12 -4.99 6.73 -20.66
N ALA A 13 -4.01 7.26 -21.40
CA ALA A 13 -2.58 7.05 -21.11
C ALA A 13 -2.05 7.89 -19.92
N GLY A 14 -2.69 9.02 -19.60
CA GLY A 14 -2.27 9.89 -18.49
C GLY A 14 -2.64 9.35 -17.10
N VAL A 15 -3.66 8.49 -17.01
CA VAL A 15 -4.18 7.95 -15.74
C VAL A 15 -3.38 6.74 -15.23
N LEU A 16 -2.57 6.10 -16.09
CA LEU A 16 -1.83 4.88 -15.74
C LEU A 16 -0.35 5.12 -15.35
N CYS A 17 0.15 6.36 -15.45
CA CYS A 17 1.59 6.64 -15.27
C CYS A 17 1.98 7.05 -13.83
N SER A 18 1.02 7.29 -12.94
CA SER A 18 1.31 7.70 -11.56
C SER A 18 1.58 6.54 -10.57
N THR A 19 1.55 5.28 -11.02
CA THR A 19 1.66 4.10 -10.14
C THR A 19 3.06 3.47 -10.06
N TYR A 20 4.08 4.00 -10.74
CA TYR A 20 5.36 3.29 -10.96
C TYR A 20 6.58 3.76 -10.16
N ALA A 21 6.41 4.63 -9.16
CA ALA A 21 7.55 5.14 -8.38
C ALA A 21 7.85 4.36 -7.07
N PHE A 22 7.21 3.20 -6.85
CA PHE A 22 7.51 2.29 -5.73
C PHE A 22 7.36 0.83 -6.15
N SER A 23 8.21 0.34 -7.07
CA SER A 23 8.26 -1.08 -7.44
C SER A 23 9.35 -1.86 -6.72
N ASP A 24 9.92 -1.30 -5.64
CA ASP A 24 10.79 -2.05 -4.74
C ASP A 24 9.96 -2.47 -3.53
N THR A 25 8.95 -3.32 -3.77
CA THR A 25 8.30 -4.07 -2.72
C THR A 25 9.20 -5.28 -2.48
N PRO A 26 10.06 -5.30 -1.44
CA PRO A 26 10.78 -6.51 -1.12
C PRO A 26 9.75 -7.61 -0.90
N THR A 27 9.72 -8.60 -1.79
CA THR A 27 8.97 -9.85 -1.63
C THR A 27 9.59 -10.74 -0.55
N ALA A 28 10.49 -10.19 0.27
CA ALA A 28 10.93 -10.82 1.50
C ALA A 28 9.73 -10.87 2.43
N GLY A 29 9.43 -12.06 2.96
CA GLY A 29 8.40 -12.22 3.98
C GLY A 29 8.58 -11.17 5.09
N TYR A 30 7.47 -10.64 5.59
CA TYR A 30 7.50 -9.65 6.66
C TYR A 30 8.11 -10.28 7.92
N ASP A 31 9.40 -10.02 8.15
CA ASP A 31 10.07 -10.33 9.41
C ASP A 31 9.95 -9.09 10.32
N PRO A 32 9.14 -9.14 11.40
CA PRO A 32 9.04 -8.03 12.34
C PRO A 32 10.36 -7.72 13.07
N SER A 33 11.33 -8.62 13.04
CA SER A 33 12.64 -8.49 13.70
C SER A 33 13.75 -7.97 12.78
N ALA A 34 13.51 -7.93 11.45
CA ALA A 34 14.50 -7.44 10.51
C ALA A 34 14.66 -5.91 10.61
N PRO A 35 15.91 -5.38 10.57
CA PRO A 35 16.14 -3.94 10.50
C PRO A 35 15.44 -3.34 9.28
N LYS A 36 14.73 -2.22 9.49
CA LYS A 36 14.02 -1.51 8.42
C LYS A 36 14.78 -0.28 7.97
N THR A 37 14.80 -0.05 6.67
CA THR A 37 15.25 1.23 6.11
C THR A 37 14.23 2.32 6.41
N ARG A 38 14.66 3.59 6.34
CA ARG A 38 13.74 4.74 6.49
C ARG A 38 12.57 4.68 5.50
N ALA A 39 12.83 4.26 4.26
CA ALA A 39 11.80 4.13 3.23
C ALA A 39 10.76 3.07 3.61
N GLN A 40 11.20 1.93 4.15
CA GLN A 40 10.31 0.86 4.62
C GLN A 40 9.46 1.32 5.82
N VAL A 41 10.04 2.06 6.78
CA VAL A 41 9.27 2.60 7.91
C VAL A 41 8.20 3.59 7.44
N ILE A 42 8.51 4.45 6.46
CA ILE A 42 7.52 5.38 5.90
C ILE A 42 6.39 4.62 5.19
N ALA A 43 6.73 3.59 4.41
CA ALA A 43 5.74 2.75 3.74
C ALA A 43 4.85 2.01 4.73
N ASP A 44 5.44 1.41 5.78
CA ASP A 44 4.70 0.79 6.87
C ASP A 44 3.75 1.80 7.52
N PHE A 45 4.24 2.98 7.90
CA PHE A 45 3.41 4.00 8.54
C PHE A 45 2.24 4.44 7.65
N ALA A 46 2.47 4.60 6.34
CA ALA A 46 1.40 4.92 5.40
C ALA A 46 0.33 3.80 5.33
N GLU A 47 0.74 2.53 5.38
CA GLU A 47 -0.19 1.40 5.43
C GLU A 47 -1.05 1.41 6.71
N TRP A 48 -0.45 1.74 7.86
CA TRP A 48 -1.15 1.87 9.13
C TRP A 48 -2.14 3.04 9.14
N ARG A 49 -1.76 4.21 8.59
CA ARG A 49 -2.67 5.35 8.39
C ARG A 49 -3.86 4.96 7.51
N ALA A 50 -3.61 4.22 6.42
CA ALA A 50 -4.66 3.69 5.53
C ALA A 50 -5.51 2.57 6.16
N ALA A 51 -5.09 2.03 7.30
CA ALA A 51 -5.86 1.11 8.13
C ALA A 51 -6.63 1.81 9.26
N GLY A 52 -6.54 3.15 9.35
CA GLY A 52 -7.23 3.96 10.35
C GLY A 52 -6.44 4.23 11.63
N TYR A 53 -5.13 3.93 11.67
CA TYR A 53 -4.30 4.34 12.80
C TYR A 53 -4.13 5.87 12.81
N ASP A 54 -4.38 6.49 13.95
CA ASP A 54 -4.11 7.90 14.17
C ASP A 54 -3.18 8.09 15.39
N PRO A 55 -1.93 8.53 15.21
CA PRO A 55 -1.01 8.71 16.32
C PRO A 55 -1.41 9.86 17.25
N ASP A 56 -2.24 10.80 16.78
CA ASP A 56 -2.73 11.92 17.58
C ASP A 56 -4.03 11.59 18.33
N ASP A 57 -4.60 10.40 18.10
CA ASP A 57 -5.74 9.88 18.84
C ASP A 57 -5.25 9.07 20.06
N TRP A 58 -4.87 9.81 21.08
CA TRP A 58 -4.44 9.27 22.37
C TRP A 58 -5.62 8.93 23.29
N ILE A 59 -6.84 9.36 22.94
CA ILE A 59 -8.06 9.10 23.72
C ILE A 59 -8.48 7.65 23.55
N ASP A 60 -8.50 7.16 22.31
CA ASP A 60 -8.88 5.77 21.98
C ASP A 60 -7.65 4.86 21.83
N TYR A 61 -6.52 5.24 22.46
CA TYR A 61 -5.35 4.38 22.57
C TYR A 61 -5.51 3.41 23.76
N PRO A 62 -5.25 2.10 23.59
CA PRO A 62 -4.61 1.43 22.45
C PRO A 62 -5.56 0.86 21.38
N GLU A 63 -6.87 1.04 21.51
CA GLU A 63 -7.88 0.42 20.65
C GLU A 63 -7.70 0.75 19.18
N ASN A 64 -7.38 2.01 18.85
CA ASN A 64 -7.13 2.45 17.48
C ASN A 64 -5.95 1.72 16.81
N ALA A 65 -4.85 1.55 17.54
CA ALA A 65 -3.65 0.85 17.09
C ALA A 65 -3.90 -0.64 16.93
N ILE A 66 -4.63 -1.27 17.87
CA ILE A 66 -4.99 -2.69 17.78
C ILE A 66 -5.92 -2.94 16.59
N ALA A 67 -6.90 -2.06 16.36
CA ALA A 67 -7.81 -2.17 15.22
C ALA A 67 -7.06 -2.06 13.88
N ALA A 68 -6.22 -1.05 13.72
CA ALA A 68 -5.40 -0.87 12.53
C ALA A 68 -4.42 -2.06 12.33
N GLY A 69 -3.77 -2.53 13.40
CA GLY A 69 -2.85 -3.65 13.36
C GLY A 69 -3.48 -4.94 12.84
N ARG A 70 -4.73 -5.25 13.24
CA ARG A 70 -5.49 -6.39 12.70
C ARG A 70 -5.73 -6.28 11.20
N ILE A 71 -6.06 -5.09 10.72
CA ILE A 71 -6.30 -4.83 9.29
C ILE A 71 -5.00 -4.99 8.50
N VAL A 72 -3.90 -4.42 8.97
CA VAL A 72 -2.57 -4.54 8.33
C VAL A 72 -2.12 -6.00 8.28
N ALA A 73 -2.24 -6.73 9.38
CA ALA A 73 -1.89 -8.15 9.41
C ALA A 73 -2.71 -8.97 8.41
N ALA A 74 -4.02 -8.73 8.31
CA ALA A 74 -4.89 -9.40 7.34
C ALA A 74 -4.50 -9.08 5.89
N ARG A 75 -4.18 -7.82 5.57
CA ARG A 75 -3.73 -7.40 4.23
C ARG A 75 -2.44 -8.10 3.82
N ARG A 76 -1.45 -8.14 4.73
CA ARG A 76 -0.16 -8.79 4.48
C ARG A 76 -0.31 -10.30 4.33
N ALA A 77 -1.17 -10.93 5.14
CA ALA A 77 -1.49 -12.35 4.99
C ALA A 77 -2.15 -12.65 3.61
N ALA A 78 -3.08 -11.80 3.15
CA ALA A 78 -3.70 -11.95 1.84
C ALA A 78 -2.72 -11.77 0.67
N GLN A 79 -1.75 -10.86 0.81
CA GLN A 79 -0.68 -10.68 -0.18
C GLN A 79 0.28 -11.89 -0.20
N ALA A 80 0.63 -12.43 0.96
CA ALA A 80 1.45 -13.63 1.06
C ALA A 80 0.75 -14.89 0.50
N ALA A 81 -0.58 -14.96 0.62
CA ALA A 81 -1.39 -16.07 0.10
C ALA A 81 -1.64 -16.00 -1.41
N ASN A 82 -1.54 -14.80 -2.01
CA ASN A 82 -1.68 -14.58 -3.46
C ASN A 82 -0.37 -14.05 -4.08
N PRO A 83 0.72 -14.84 -4.09
CA PRO A 83 1.89 -14.49 -4.87
C PRO A 83 1.45 -14.54 -6.34
N SER A 84 1.21 -13.38 -6.94
CA SER A 84 0.81 -13.31 -8.34
C SER A 84 1.89 -14.01 -9.19
N PRO A 85 1.54 -14.91 -10.12
CA PRO A 85 2.51 -15.45 -11.05
C PRO A 85 3.00 -14.30 -11.92
N GLN A 86 4.32 -14.17 -12.01
CA GLN A 86 5.01 -13.14 -12.80
C GLN A 86 4.73 -13.28 -14.30
#